data_AF-A0A0W0Y339-F1
#
_entry.id   AF-A0A0W0Y339-F1
#
_cell.length_a   1.000
_cell.length_b   1.000
_cell.length_c   1.000
_cell.angle_alpha   90.00
_cell.angle_beta   90.00
_cell.angle_gamma   90.00
#
_symmetry.space_group_name_H-M   'P 1'
#
loop_
_entity.id
_entity.type
_entity.pdbx_description
1 polymer ?
#
loop_
_entity_poly.entity_id
_entity_poly.type
_entity_poly.pdbx_seq_one_letter_code
_entity_poly.pdbx_strand_id
1 'polypeptide(L)'
;MKTGPTIKNRGALSNPEGRFTKTSHEYYDDGWNREEEALPPLETFLYPESAKTIISRNESPDIGFEQSINPYKGCEHGCIYCYARPSHAYMDLSPGLDFETKIFYKPDAAELLRKEINKANYQCKPIVIGANTDPYQPVEGKLKITRSLLEVLLEHQHPVVVITKNSLLERDFDLLTAMAKSNLAKVAVSITSLSTDLKRIMEPRTSAPSARLRLGAGAGSK
;
A
#
# COMPACT_ATOMS: atom_id res chain seq x y z
N MET A 1 -9.13 -29.87 -9.94
CA MET A 1 -8.84 -29.10 -8.72
C MET A 1 -10.02 -28.15 -8.53
N LYS A 2 -10.94 -28.42 -7.59
CA LYS A 2 -12.08 -27.52 -7.34
C LYS A 2 -11.49 -26.20 -6.84
N THR A 3 -11.58 -25.15 -7.65
CA THR A 3 -11.22 -23.80 -7.24
C THR A 3 -12.12 -23.43 -6.07
N GLY A 4 -11.54 -23.19 -4.90
CA GLY A 4 -12.30 -22.68 -3.76
C GLY A 4 -13.08 -21.41 -4.13
N PRO A 5 -14.13 -21.06 -3.38
CA PRO A 5 -14.96 -19.91 -3.69
C PRO A 5 -14.10 -18.65 -3.84
N THR A 6 -14.26 -17.93 -4.95
CA THR A 6 -13.57 -16.67 -5.17
C THR A 6 -14.11 -15.63 -4.20
N ILE A 7 -13.29 -15.16 -3.27
CA ILE A 7 -13.70 -14.15 -2.30
C ILE A 7 -13.78 -12.81 -3.03
N LYS A 8 -14.98 -12.23 -3.07
CA LYS A 8 -15.23 -10.98 -3.80
C LYS A 8 -14.30 -9.86 -3.32
N ASN A 9 -13.74 -9.10 -4.27
CA ASN A 9 -12.82 -7.99 -4.00
C ASN A 9 -11.53 -8.39 -3.27
N ARG A 10 -11.10 -9.65 -3.37
CA ARG A 10 -9.86 -10.18 -2.79
C ARG A 10 -9.01 -10.81 -3.88
N GLY A 11 -7.69 -10.67 -3.77
CA GLY A 11 -6.77 -11.25 -4.73
C GLY A 11 -6.18 -12.57 -4.27
N ALA A 12 -5.97 -12.73 -2.96
CA ALA A 12 -5.60 -14.02 -2.39
C ALA A 12 -6.80 -14.97 -2.40
N LEU A 13 -6.56 -16.20 -2.86
CA LEU A 13 -7.57 -17.28 -2.86
C LEU A 13 -7.48 -18.17 -1.61
N SER A 14 -6.46 -17.94 -0.77
CA SER A 14 -6.21 -18.72 0.45
C SER A 14 -5.55 -17.85 1.53
N ASN A 15 -5.55 -18.36 2.76
CA ASN A 15 -4.91 -17.72 3.92
C ASN A 15 -3.91 -18.69 4.57
N PRO A 16 -2.80 -19.04 3.87
CA PRO A 16 -1.83 -20.00 4.39
C PRO A 16 -1.10 -19.41 5.60
N GLU A 17 -0.56 -20.26 6.46
CA GLU A 17 0.24 -19.79 7.59
C GLU A 17 1.53 -19.10 7.15
N GLY A 18 2.07 -18.29 8.05
CA GLY A 18 3.33 -17.60 7.82
C GLY A 18 4.50 -18.59 7.77
N ARG A 19 5.54 -18.24 7.01
CA ARG A 19 6.77 -19.05 6.90
C ARG A 19 7.46 -19.33 8.25
N PHE A 20 7.22 -18.48 9.26
CA PHE A 20 7.84 -18.58 10.59
C PHE A 20 6.93 -19.29 11.61
N THR A 21 5.71 -19.67 11.21
CA THR A 21 4.76 -20.38 12.07
C THR A 21 5.25 -21.81 12.33
N LYS A 22 5.22 -22.24 13.61
CA LYS A 22 5.69 -23.58 14.02
C LYS A 22 4.59 -24.65 14.00
N THR A 23 3.34 -24.23 13.99
CA THR A 23 2.15 -25.08 14.08
C THR A 23 1.31 -24.90 12.85
N SER A 24 0.85 -26.01 12.27
CA SER A 24 -0.05 -25.97 11.12
C SER A 24 -1.41 -26.56 11.38
N HIS A 25 -2.43 -25.90 10.83
CA HIS A 25 -3.82 -26.33 10.93
C HIS A 25 -4.31 -26.88 9.60
N GLU A 26 -4.98 -28.03 9.65
CA GLU A 26 -5.68 -28.62 8.51
C GLU A 26 -7.17 -28.64 8.81
N TYR A 27 -7.98 -28.21 7.83
CA TYR A 27 -9.43 -28.33 7.94
C TYR A 27 -9.83 -29.79 7.73
N TYR A 28 -10.54 -30.34 8.71
CA TYR A 28 -11.11 -31.68 8.65
C TYR A 28 -12.62 -31.58 8.81
N ASP A 29 -13.36 -32.28 7.97
CA ASP A 29 -14.81 -32.40 8.07
C ASP A 29 -15.16 -33.28 9.27
N ASP A 30 -15.78 -32.70 10.30
CA ASP A 30 -16.17 -33.39 11.53
C ASP A 30 -17.50 -34.16 11.40
N GLY A 31 -18.10 -34.18 10.20
CA GLY A 31 -19.35 -34.88 9.91
C GLY A 31 -20.60 -34.13 10.35
N TRP A 32 -20.46 -32.89 10.86
CA TRP A 32 -21.58 -32.03 11.19
C TRP A 32 -22.03 -31.25 9.96
N ASN A 33 -23.15 -31.66 9.36
CA ASN A 33 -23.84 -30.90 8.32
C ASN A 33 -24.45 -29.63 8.91
N ARG A 34 -23.66 -28.59 9.14
CA ARG A 34 -24.18 -27.24 9.28
C ARG A 34 -24.58 -26.79 7.88
N GLU A 35 -25.82 -26.30 7.73
CA GLU A 35 -26.16 -25.49 6.56
C GLU A 35 -25.09 -24.40 6.48
N GLU A 36 -24.36 -24.35 5.36
CA GLU A 36 -23.35 -23.31 5.11
C GLU A 36 -24.10 -21.97 4.98
N GLU A 37 -24.47 -21.37 6.11
CA GLU A 37 -24.93 -19.98 6.14
C GLU A 37 -23.87 -19.14 5.43
N ALA A 38 -24.31 -18.38 4.44
CA ALA A 38 -23.42 -17.53 3.66
C ALA A 38 -22.67 -16.59 4.61
N LEU A 39 -21.38 -16.86 4.83
CA LEU A 39 -20.54 -16.03 5.68
C LEU A 39 -20.61 -14.56 5.21
N PRO A 40 -20.60 -13.59 6.14
CA PRO A 40 -20.59 -12.19 5.76
C PRO A 40 -19.36 -11.86 4.90
N PRO A 41 -19.42 -10.80 4.07
CA PRO A 41 -18.27 -10.36 3.30
C PRO A 41 -17.05 -10.13 4.21
N LEU A 42 -15.89 -10.63 3.79
CA LEU A 42 -14.66 -10.51 4.56
C LEU A 42 -14.30 -9.03 4.79
N GLU A 43 -14.29 -8.58 6.03
CA GLU A 43 -14.00 -7.20 6.39
C GLU A 43 -12.50 -6.87 6.33
N THR A 44 -12.19 -5.58 6.23
CA THR A 44 -10.81 -5.07 6.39
C THR A 44 -10.69 -4.40 7.76
N PHE A 45 -9.79 -4.91 8.60
CA PHE A 45 -9.44 -4.38 9.91
C PHE A 45 -8.25 -3.43 9.82
N LEU A 46 -8.34 -2.34 10.58
CA LEU A 46 -7.32 -1.30 10.64
C LEU A 46 -6.69 -1.28 12.04
N TYR A 47 -5.37 -1.33 12.11
CA TYR A 47 -4.63 -1.35 13.36
C TYR A 47 -3.67 -0.16 13.42
N PRO A 48 -3.78 0.73 14.42
CA PRO A 48 -2.77 1.76 14.61
C PRO A 48 -1.43 1.12 15.00
N GLU A 49 -0.34 1.58 14.38
CA GLU A 49 1.02 1.16 14.67
C GLU A 49 1.84 2.36 15.16
N SER A 50 2.41 2.26 16.36
CA SER A 50 3.36 3.23 16.88
C SER A 50 4.76 2.96 16.33
N ALA A 51 5.24 3.84 15.44
CA ALA A 51 6.58 3.74 14.87
C ALA A 51 7.56 4.66 15.60
N LYS A 52 8.82 4.23 15.77
CA LYS A 52 9.90 5.08 16.31
C LYS A 52 10.49 6.03 15.26
N THR A 53 10.49 5.58 14.00
CA THR A 53 10.97 6.32 12.83
C THR A 53 10.03 6.05 11.67
N ILE A 54 9.96 7.00 10.72
CA ILE A 54 9.11 6.88 9.53
C ILE A 54 9.90 6.57 8.26
N ILE A 55 11.15 7.06 8.17
CA ILE A 55 12.02 6.83 7.02
C ILE A 55 12.73 5.48 7.16
N SER A 56 12.46 4.59 6.22
CA SER A 56 13.21 3.35 6.01
C SER A 56 14.36 3.61 5.03
N ARG A 57 15.53 3.01 5.30
CA ARG A 57 16.73 3.16 4.48
C ARG A 57 17.17 1.80 3.93
N ASN A 58 17.73 1.79 2.74
CA ASN A 58 18.30 0.60 2.12
C ASN A 58 19.60 0.94 1.39
N GLU A 59 20.50 -0.03 1.31
CA GLU A 59 21.84 0.08 0.70
C GLU A 59 21.97 -0.90 -0.48
N SER A 60 20.84 -1.37 -1.03
CA SER A 60 20.86 -2.34 -2.12
C SER A 60 21.38 -1.68 -3.40
N PRO A 61 22.40 -2.26 -4.06
CA PRO A 61 22.88 -1.74 -5.34
C PRO A 61 21.86 -1.88 -6.47
N ASP A 62 20.84 -2.74 -6.28
CA ASP A 62 19.81 -3.04 -7.27
C ASP A 62 18.61 -2.06 -7.20
N ILE A 63 18.52 -1.26 -6.15
CA ILE A 63 17.40 -0.35 -5.90
C ILE A 63 17.86 1.09 -6.08
N GLY A 64 17.29 1.78 -7.07
CA GLY A 64 17.67 3.16 -7.43
C GLY A 64 17.26 4.26 -6.44
N PHE A 65 16.88 3.93 -5.20
CA PHE A 65 16.56 4.88 -4.15
C PHE A 65 17.07 4.39 -2.80
N GLU A 66 17.47 5.32 -1.93
CA GLU A 66 17.98 4.98 -0.60
C GLU A 66 16.90 5.08 0.49
N GLN A 67 16.00 6.06 0.38
CA GLN A 67 15.03 6.40 1.42
C GLN A 67 13.60 6.12 0.95
N SER A 68 12.80 5.50 1.81
CA SER A 68 11.38 5.30 1.55
C SER A 68 10.52 5.49 2.79
N ILE A 69 9.25 5.79 2.55
CA ILE A 69 8.21 5.82 3.58
C ILE A 69 7.06 4.92 3.12
N ASN A 70 6.63 4.04 4.01
CA ASN A 70 5.42 3.25 3.84
C ASN A 70 4.45 3.65 4.97
N PRO A 71 3.41 4.47 4.66
CA PRO A 71 2.43 4.89 5.66
C PRO A 71 1.66 3.71 6.27
N TYR A 72 1.60 2.60 5.52
CA TYR A 72 0.84 1.41 5.84
C TYR A 72 1.68 0.13 5.80
N LYS A 73 1.30 -0.89 6.56
CA LYS A 73 1.73 -2.28 6.36
C LYS A 73 0.53 -3.13 5.98
N GLY A 74 0.69 -3.95 4.95
CA GLY A 74 -0.45 -4.56 4.25
C GLY A 74 -0.99 -3.62 3.19
N CYS A 75 -1.73 -4.17 2.23
CA CYS A 75 -2.28 -3.38 1.14
C CYS A 75 -3.67 -3.90 0.72
N GLU A 76 -4.69 -3.08 0.91
CA GLU A 76 -6.07 -3.39 0.55
C GLU A 76 -6.28 -3.60 -0.95
N HIS A 77 -5.34 -3.18 -1.79
CA HIS A 77 -5.41 -3.43 -3.24
C HIS A 77 -5.49 -4.91 -3.59
N GLY A 78 -4.97 -5.78 -2.72
CA GLY A 78 -5.06 -7.23 -2.88
C GLY A 78 -4.38 -7.72 -4.15
N CYS A 79 -3.26 -7.12 -4.58
CA CYS A 79 -2.55 -7.59 -5.77
C CYS A 79 -2.00 -9.00 -5.49
N ILE A 80 -2.44 -10.05 -6.21
CA ILE A 80 -2.03 -11.43 -5.92
C ILE A 80 -0.52 -11.65 -6.11
N TYR A 81 0.07 -10.96 -7.08
CA TYR A 81 1.49 -11.01 -7.43
C TYR A 81 2.36 -10.07 -6.57
N CYS A 82 1.82 -9.49 -5.50
CA CYS A 82 2.53 -8.48 -4.72
C CYS A 82 3.70 -9.08 -3.94
N TYR A 83 4.91 -8.59 -4.22
CA TYR A 83 6.13 -9.03 -3.55
C TYR A 83 6.15 -8.69 -2.05
N ALA A 84 5.32 -7.74 -1.59
CA ALA A 84 5.27 -7.31 -0.20
C ALA A 84 4.49 -8.27 0.70
N ARG A 85 3.68 -9.19 0.13
CA ARG A 85 2.86 -10.16 0.88
C ARG A 85 3.62 -10.90 2.00
N PRO A 86 4.85 -11.39 1.78
CA PRO A 86 5.62 -12.07 2.82
C PRO A 86 5.92 -11.21 4.05
N SER A 87 5.77 -9.88 4.00
CA SER A 87 6.02 -9.02 5.17
C SER A 87 5.09 -9.33 6.34
N HIS A 88 3.88 -9.83 6.07
CA HIS A 88 2.91 -10.18 7.11
C HIS A 88 3.33 -11.39 7.95
N ALA A 89 4.16 -12.28 7.39
CA ALA A 89 4.67 -13.42 8.15
C ALA A 89 5.54 -12.99 9.35
N TYR A 90 6.19 -11.83 9.31
CA TYR A 90 6.96 -11.28 10.43
C TYR A 90 6.09 -10.76 11.58
N MET A 91 4.77 -10.69 11.38
CA MET A 91 3.79 -10.26 12.37
C MET A 91 2.88 -11.43 12.79
N ASP A 92 3.31 -12.68 12.52
CA ASP A 92 2.51 -13.90 12.70
C ASP A 92 1.16 -13.85 11.97
N LEU A 93 1.13 -13.16 10.82
CA LEU A 93 -0.04 -13.07 9.95
C LEU A 93 0.20 -13.79 8.63
N SER A 94 -0.88 -14.25 8.01
CA SER A 94 -0.82 -14.88 6.70
C SER A 94 -0.35 -13.90 5.61
N PRO A 95 0.53 -14.32 4.68
CA PRO A 95 0.81 -13.55 3.45
C PRO A 95 -0.37 -13.56 2.44
N GLY A 96 -1.41 -14.35 2.72
CA GLY A 96 -2.62 -14.48 1.91
C GLY A 96 -3.64 -13.37 2.18
N LEU A 97 -4.81 -13.73 2.71
CA LEU A 97 -5.91 -12.79 2.96
C LEU A 97 -5.57 -11.79 4.07
N ASP A 98 -4.82 -12.18 5.10
CA ASP A 98 -4.44 -11.24 6.18
C ASP A 98 -3.66 -10.03 5.63
N PHE A 99 -2.84 -10.19 4.59
CA PHE A 99 -2.11 -9.07 3.97
C PHE A 99 -3.02 -7.95 3.42
N GLU A 100 -4.19 -8.32 2.89
CA GLU A 100 -5.14 -7.39 2.27
C GLU A 100 -6.35 -7.07 3.15
N THR A 101 -6.45 -7.69 4.33
CA THR A 101 -7.54 -7.49 5.30
C THR A 101 -7.08 -6.96 6.64
N LYS A 102 -5.83 -7.14 7.05
CA LYS A 102 -5.26 -6.62 8.30
C LYS A 102 -4.23 -5.57 7.98
N ILE A 103 -4.65 -4.30 8.02
CA ILE A 103 -3.84 -3.16 7.59
C ILE A 103 -3.37 -2.39 8.82
N PHE A 104 -2.06 -2.25 8.95
CA PHE A 104 -1.48 -1.41 9.98
C PHE A 104 -1.20 -0.03 9.40
N TYR A 105 -1.47 1.02 10.14
CA TYR A 105 -1.24 2.40 9.72
C TYR A 105 -0.47 3.18 10.77
N LYS A 106 0.33 4.15 10.34
CA LYS A 106 1.14 4.99 11.23
C LYS A 106 0.45 6.34 11.43
N PRO A 107 -0.35 6.55 12.49
CA PRO A 107 -1.06 7.82 12.69
C PRO A 107 -0.11 9.01 12.81
N ASP A 108 1.02 8.82 13.46
CA ASP A 108 1.99 9.88 13.78
C ASP A 108 3.02 10.10 12.66
N ALA A 109 2.78 9.58 11.45
CA ALA A 109 3.77 9.57 10.37
C ALA A 109 4.32 10.97 10.02
N ALA A 110 3.44 11.98 9.97
CA ALA A 110 3.82 13.36 9.67
C ALA A 110 4.67 13.98 10.79
N GLU A 111 4.32 13.75 12.06
CA GLU A 111 5.10 14.22 13.21
C GLU A 111 6.50 13.58 13.22
N LEU A 112 6.57 12.26 13.03
CA LEU A 112 7.82 11.52 12.95
C LEU A 112 8.68 12.01 11.78
N LEU A 113 8.07 12.33 10.63
CA LEU A 113 8.79 12.86 9.48
C LEU A 113 9.39 14.22 9.80
N ARG A 114 8.58 15.15 10.33
CA ARG A 114 9.02 16.48 10.73
C ARG A 114 10.16 16.42 11.73
N LYS A 115 10.07 15.52 12.71
CA LYS A 115 11.14 15.30 13.69
C LYS A 115 12.43 14.79 13.06
N GLU A 116 12.34 13.89 12.08
CA GLU A 116 13.50 13.30 11.42
C GLU A 116 14.23 14.30 10.51
N ILE A 117 13.49 15.04 9.67
CA ILE A 117 14.08 15.97 8.68
C ILE A 117 14.67 17.23 9.32
N ASN A 118 14.24 17.59 10.54
CA ASN A 118 14.75 18.74 11.28
C ASN A 118 15.99 18.42 12.15
N LYS A 119 16.54 17.20 12.07
CA LYS A 119 17.80 16.88 12.77
C LYS A 119 18.96 17.65 12.14
N ALA A 120 19.86 18.17 12.98
CA ALA A 120 21.02 18.96 12.53
C ALA A 120 21.94 18.21 11.55
N ASN A 121 22.00 16.88 11.63
CA ASN A 121 22.79 16.03 10.75
C ASN A 121 21.97 15.37 9.63
N TYR A 122 20.72 15.79 9.41
CA TYR A 122 19.89 15.23 8.35
C TYR A 122 20.45 15.61 6.99
N GLN A 123 20.59 14.60 6.11
CA GLN A 123 20.96 14.81 4.72
C GLN A 123 19.72 14.60 3.85
N CYS A 124 19.32 15.67 3.16
CA CYS A 124 18.21 15.65 2.23
C CYS A 124 18.53 14.73 1.05
N LYS A 125 17.71 13.69 0.87
CA LYS A 125 17.74 12.78 -0.28
C LYS A 125 16.31 12.48 -0.71
N PRO A 126 16.01 12.24 -2.00
CA PRO A 126 14.66 11.94 -2.44
C PRO A 126 14.03 10.78 -1.64
N ILE A 127 12.81 11.02 -1.14
CA ILE A 127 12.04 10.00 -0.41
C ILE A 127 11.05 9.36 -1.37
N VAL A 128 11.06 8.02 -1.44
CA VAL A 128 10.05 7.25 -2.16
C VAL A 128 8.90 6.89 -1.23
N ILE A 129 7.70 7.40 -1.52
CA ILE A 129 6.46 6.98 -0.86
C ILE A 129 5.79 5.93 -1.73
N GLY A 130 5.46 4.79 -1.14
CA GLY A 130 4.78 3.70 -1.85
C GLY A 130 5.70 2.63 -2.41
N ALA A 131 6.92 2.53 -1.88
CA ALA A 131 7.87 1.51 -2.30
C ALA A 131 7.33 0.09 -2.05
N ASN A 132 6.80 -0.21 -0.85
CA ASN A 132 6.39 -1.56 -0.46
C ASN A 132 4.86 -1.75 -0.46
N THR A 133 4.11 -0.77 0.04
CA THR A 133 2.64 -0.79 0.11
C THR A 133 2.09 0.48 -0.52
N ASP A 134 0.89 0.41 -1.11
CA ASP A 134 0.36 1.57 -1.84
C ASP A 134 -0.09 2.67 -0.86
N PRO A 135 0.38 3.92 -1.04
CA PRO A 135 0.03 5.00 -0.14
C PRO A 135 -1.38 5.54 -0.39
N TYR A 136 -2.02 5.19 -1.51
CA TYR A 136 -3.37 5.58 -1.89
C TYR A 136 -4.34 4.40 -1.94
N GLN A 137 -4.17 3.42 -1.05
CA GLN A 137 -5.15 2.36 -0.84
C GLN A 137 -6.49 2.92 -0.28
N PRO A 138 -7.63 2.22 -0.40
CA PRO A 138 -8.95 2.73 -0.01
C PRO A 138 -9.04 3.44 1.34
N VAL A 139 -8.38 2.93 2.38
CA VAL A 139 -8.35 3.55 3.72
C VAL A 139 -7.74 4.96 3.72
N GLU A 140 -6.83 5.28 2.79
CA GLU A 140 -6.23 6.62 2.66
C GLU A 140 -7.29 7.69 2.36
N GLY A 141 -8.43 7.32 1.76
CA GLY A 141 -9.56 8.23 1.55
C GLY A 141 -10.10 8.81 2.85
N LYS A 142 -9.94 8.09 3.97
CA LYS A 142 -10.36 8.48 5.32
C LYS A 142 -9.20 9.02 6.16
N LEU A 143 -8.08 8.31 6.19
CA LEU A 143 -6.98 8.60 7.12
C LEU A 143 -6.07 9.76 6.69
N LYS A 144 -5.94 10.02 5.38
CA LYS A 144 -5.15 11.13 4.84
C LYS A 144 -3.68 11.17 5.32
N ILE A 145 -3.08 10.02 5.62
CA ILE A 145 -1.71 9.95 6.16
C ILE A 145 -0.70 10.28 5.06
N THR A 146 -0.94 9.82 3.83
CA THR A 146 -0.09 10.20 2.69
C THR A 146 -0.16 11.69 2.43
N ARG A 147 -1.38 12.28 2.52
CA ARG A 147 -1.54 13.73 2.38
C ARG A 147 -0.73 14.50 3.44
N SER A 148 -0.83 14.13 4.72
CA SER A 148 -0.11 14.82 5.79
C SER A 148 1.42 14.70 5.64
N LEU A 149 1.92 13.58 5.11
CA LEU A 149 3.32 13.44 4.73
C LEU A 149 3.71 14.42 3.60
N LEU A 150 2.88 14.53 2.55
CA LEU A 150 3.12 15.47 1.44
C LEU A 150 3.11 16.93 1.91
N GLU A 151 2.24 17.29 2.86
CA GLU A 151 2.20 18.63 3.47
C GLU A 151 3.52 18.96 4.17
N VAL A 152 4.05 18.03 4.98
CA VAL A 152 5.36 18.20 5.63
C VAL A 152 6.49 18.33 4.60
N LEU A 153 6.48 17.51 3.54
CA LEU A 153 7.51 17.55 2.51
C LEU A 153 7.46 18.86 1.71
N LEU A 154 6.28 19.37 1.38
CA LEU A 154 6.12 20.65 0.70
C LEU A 154 6.62 21.81 1.57
N GLU A 155 6.28 21.82 2.86
CA GLU A 155 6.74 22.84 3.81
C GLU A 155 8.27 22.92 3.89
N HIS A 156 8.95 21.77 3.82
CA HIS A 156 10.41 21.70 3.90
C HIS A 156 11.08 21.69 2.52
N GLN A 157 10.34 21.92 1.43
CA GLN A 157 10.85 21.84 0.05
C GLN A 157 11.63 20.54 -0.22
N HIS A 158 11.14 19.43 0.33
CA HIS A 158 11.83 18.15 0.31
C HIS A 158 11.41 17.31 -0.91
N PRO A 159 12.36 16.75 -1.69
CA PRO A 159 12.04 15.97 -2.87
C PRO A 159 11.33 14.65 -2.53
N VAL A 160 10.32 14.30 -3.32
CA VAL A 160 9.47 13.12 -3.17
C VAL A 160 9.21 12.41 -4.48
N VAL A 161 9.21 11.08 -4.44
CA VAL A 161 8.70 10.23 -5.50
C VAL A 161 7.54 9.43 -4.96
N VAL A 162 6.37 9.51 -5.59
CA VAL A 162 5.17 8.76 -5.19
C VAL A 162 4.95 7.62 -6.18
N ILE A 163 4.81 6.40 -5.68
CA ILE A 163 4.47 5.22 -6.49
C ILE A 163 3.06 4.77 -6.10
N THR A 164 2.15 4.63 -7.06
CA THR A 164 0.77 4.18 -6.77
C THR A 164 0.10 3.47 -7.95
N LYS A 165 -0.97 2.72 -7.65
CA LYS A 165 -1.92 2.08 -8.58
C LYS A 165 -3.31 2.70 -8.51
N ASN A 166 -3.52 3.76 -7.73
CA ASN A 166 -4.85 4.30 -7.47
C ASN A 166 -4.97 5.77 -7.90
N SER A 167 -6.13 6.13 -8.43
CA SER A 167 -6.48 7.49 -8.85
C SER A 167 -6.88 8.40 -7.70
N LEU A 168 -6.98 7.88 -6.47
CA LEU A 168 -7.16 8.70 -5.28
C LEU A 168 -6.05 9.76 -5.11
N LEU A 169 -4.89 9.55 -5.75
CA LEU A 169 -3.82 10.54 -5.92
C LEU A 169 -4.33 11.92 -6.40
N GLU A 170 -5.37 11.97 -7.24
CA GLU A 170 -5.94 13.22 -7.77
C GLU A 170 -6.34 14.21 -6.66
N ARG A 171 -6.72 13.70 -5.48
CA ARG A 171 -7.06 14.50 -4.30
C ARG A 171 -5.91 15.41 -3.87
N ASP A 172 -4.67 14.94 -4.03
CA ASP A 172 -3.47 15.61 -3.50
C ASP A 172 -2.66 16.28 -4.63
N PHE A 173 -3.27 16.50 -5.79
CA PHE A 173 -2.67 17.25 -6.91
C PHE A 173 -2.34 18.70 -6.54
N ASP A 174 -3.09 19.33 -5.63
CA ASP A 174 -2.78 20.66 -5.12
C ASP A 174 -1.37 20.73 -4.52
N LEU A 175 -0.99 19.73 -3.72
CA LEU A 175 0.34 19.62 -3.11
C LEU A 175 1.39 19.20 -4.14
N LEU A 176 1.10 18.16 -4.92
CA LEU A 176 2.06 17.59 -5.89
C LEU A 176 2.39 18.58 -7.01
N THR A 177 1.42 19.34 -7.51
CA THR A 177 1.66 20.40 -8.51
C THR A 177 2.45 21.56 -7.90
N ALA A 178 2.20 21.93 -6.64
CA ALA A 178 3.01 22.95 -5.97
C ALA A 178 4.49 22.52 -5.84
N MET A 179 4.73 21.26 -5.44
CA MET A 179 6.08 20.68 -5.38
C MET A 179 6.71 20.55 -6.78
N ALA A 180 5.92 20.20 -7.80
CA ALA A 180 6.39 20.05 -9.17
C ALA A 180 6.91 21.36 -9.78
N LYS A 181 6.34 22.52 -9.41
CA LYS A 181 6.86 23.85 -9.83
C LYS A 181 8.31 24.08 -9.41
N SER A 182 8.74 23.45 -8.30
CA SER A 182 10.11 23.49 -7.80
C SER A 182 10.92 22.24 -8.21
N ASN A 183 10.43 21.41 -9.13
CA ASN A 183 11.03 20.12 -9.52
C ASN A 183 11.22 19.12 -8.36
N LEU A 184 10.39 19.20 -7.32
CA LEU A 184 10.51 18.37 -6.11
C LEU A 184 9.65 17.09 -6.15
N ALA A 185 8.67 16.99 -7.03
CA ALA A 185 7.75 15.86 -7.08
C ALA A 185 7.91 15.04 -8.36
N LYS A 186 7.96 13.71 -8.22
CA LYS A 186 7.75 12.75 -9.30
C LYS A 186 6.65 11.78 -8.90
N VAL A 187 5.82 11.39 -9.86
CA VAL A 187 4.77 10.38 -9.67
C VAL A 187 5.02 9.25 -10.66
N ALA A 188 5.07 8.02 -10.15
CA ALA A 188 5.09 6.81 -10.96
C ALA A 188 3.76 6.06 -10.75
N VAL A 189 3.02 5.86 -11.84
CA VAL A 189 1.75 5.14 -11.82
C VAL A 189 1.95 3.74 -12.40
N SER A 190 1.65 2.72 -11.61
CA SER A 190 1.81 1.32 -12.02
C SER A 190 0.60 0.85 -12.83
N ILE A 191 0.85 0.41 -14.06
CA ILE A 191 -0.14 -0.19 -14.98
C ILE A 191 0.34 -1.60 -15.34
N THR A 192 -0.31 -2.62 -14.77
CA THR A 192 0.05 -4.03 -15.02
C THR A 192 -0.59 -4.57 -16.28
N SER A 193 -1.85 -4.19 -16.55
CA SER A 193 -2.57 -4.56 -17.76
C SER A 193 -3.55 -3.46 -18.13
N LEU A 194 -3.83 -3.33 -19.43
CA LEU A 194 -4.92 -2.49 -19.93
C LEU A 194 -6.27 -3.23 -19.94
N SER A 195 -6.27 -4.55 -19.74
CA SER A 195 -7.50 -5.34 -19.63
C SER A 195 -8.16 -5.14 -18.27
N THR A 196 -9.42 -4.71 -18.27
CA THR A 196 -10.23 -4.59 -17.06
C THR A 196 -10.51 -5.93 -16.41
N ASP A 197 -10.63 -7.00 -17.18
CA ASP A 197 -10.85 -8.36 -16.67
C ASP A 197 -9.63 -8.87 -15.92
N LEU A 198 -8.46 -8.74 -16.54
CA LEU A 198 -7.22 -9.18 -15.91
C LEU A 198 -6.91 -8.36 -14.66
N LYS A 199 -7.16 -7.04 -14.69
CA LYS A 199 -7.10 -6.17 -13.52
C LYS A 199 -8.00 -6.68 -12.41
N ARG A 200 -9.26 -7.05 -12.70
CA ARG A 200 -10.23 -7.52 -11.69
C ARG A 200 -9.74 -8.79 -10.98
N ILE A 201 -9.03 -9.66 -11.69
CA ILE A 201 -8.47 -10.89 -11.15
C ILE A 201 -7.19 -10.60 -10.34
N MET A 202 -6.25 -9.86 -10.92
CA MET A 202 -4.91 -9.74 -10.37
C MET A 202 -4.77 -8.64 -9.32
N GLU A 203 -5.58 -7.59 -9.39
CA GLU A 203 -5.49 -6.38 -8.55
C GLU A 203 -6.90 -5.77 -8.33
N PRO A 204 -7.78 -6.49 -7.62
CA PRO A 204 -9.22 -6.24 -7.59
C PRO A 204 -9.60 -4.85 -7.09
N ARG A 205 -8.84 -4.28 -6.14
CA ARG A 205 -9.19 -3.02 -5.46
C ARG A 205 -8.35 -1.80 -5.87
N THR A 206 -7.52 -1.91 -6.91
CA THR A 206 -6.84 -0.73 -7.52
C THR A 206 -7.77 0.04 -8.47
N SER A 207 -7.36 1.19 -9.00
CA SER A 207 -8.15 1.90 -10.02
C SER A 207 -8.19 1.16 -11.36
N ALA A 208 -9.20 1.43 -12.18
CA ALA A 208 -9.23 0.93 -13.56
C ALA A 208 -8.00 1.43 -14.36
N PRO A 209 -7.50 0.66 -15.35
CA PRO A 209 -6.33 1.06 -16.13
C PRO A 209 -6.51 2.42 -16.81
N SER A 210 -7.70 2.72 -17.33
CA SER A 210 -8.03 4.02 -17.93
C SER A 210 -7.93 5.18 -16.94
N ALA A 211 -8.32 4.98 -15.68
CA ALA A 211 -8.17 6.00 -14.64
C ALA A 211 -6.71 6.26 -14.31
N ARG A 212 -5.88 5.21 -14.25
CA ARG A 212 -4.44 5.34 -14.03
C ARG A 212 -3.73 6.08 -15.17
N LEU A 213 -4.10 5.81 -16.42
CA LEU A 213 -3.56 6.51 -17.58
C LEU A 213 -3.90 8.02 -17.56
N ARG A 214 -5.11 8.39 -17.12
CA ARG A 214 -5.51 9.80 -17.02
C ARG A 214 -4.63 10.61 -16.05
N LEU A 215 -4.09 9.99 -15.00
CA LEU A 215 -3.18 10.66 -14.07
C LEU A 215 -1.95 11.22 -14.78
N GLY A 216 -1.39 10.46 -15.74
CA GLY A 216 -0.25 10.91 -16.53
C GLY A 216 -0.61 12.00 -17.55
N ALA A 217 -1.82 11.95 -18.11
CA ALA A 217 -2.30 12.96 -19.05
C ALA A 217 -2.60 14.32 -18.39
N GLY A 218 -3.10 14.32 -17.15
CA GLY A 218 -3.44 15.53 -16.41
C GLY A 218 -2.22 16.34 -15.91
N ALA A 219 -1.05 15.71 -15.78
CA ALA A 219 0.16 16.35 -15.28
C ALA A 219 0.87 17.26 -16.30
N GLY A 220 0.47 17.25 -17.57
CA GLY A 220 1.07 18.04 -18.65
C GLY A 220 0.18 19.14 -19.24
N SER A 221 -0.98 19.44 -18.64
CA SER A 221 -1.98 20.36 -19.22
C SER A 221 -2.38 21.55 -18.35
N LYS A 222 -1.54 21.96 -17.39
CA LYS A 222 -1.69 23.25 -16.70
C LYS A 222 -0.35 23.93 -16.45
#